data_AF-A0A939A8L8-F1
#
_entry.id   AF-A0A939A8L8-F1
#
_cell.length_a   1.000
_cell.length_b   1.000
_cell.length_c   1.000
_cell.angle_alpha   90.00
_cell.angle_beta   90.00
_cell.angle_gamma   90.00
#
_symmetry.space_group_name_H-M   'P 1'
#
loop_
_entity.id
_entity.type
_entity.pdbx_description
1 polymer ?
#
loop_
_entity_poly.entity_id
_entity_poly.type
_entity_poly.pdbx_seq_one_letter_code
_entity_poly.pdbx_strand_id
1 'polypeptide(L)'
;MSKDDRLELPGSGYDVIEKILHAYVLCGDKPVTLDDVSAKAGMHKTQVSKNSAFLSSIGVIAGGKRKALTSQGKDLALAIGNKVADDIVRQWNKVLTESVNSRGILDMIRVQGALSKETLLGKTASILGLIDDKNTRTGLNCLLEVFQKSGLLVEQDGSFSLSRVALKEESIDRSSEKERFTPSSEERSKPPIDPTKVHNFVPPAVHIDIQIHIDASASADQIDHIFASMAKHIYQKG
;
A
#
# COMPACT_ATOMS: atom_id res chain seq x y z
N MET A 1 7.98 -21.34 -7.42
CA MET A 1 7.71 -20.40 -6.30
C MET A 1 8.72 -20.71 -5.22
N SER A 2 9.66 -19.80 -4.98
CA SER A 2 10.64 -19.98 -3.93
C SER A 2 9.95 -19.80 -2.57
N LYS A 3 10.50 -20.41 -1.51
CA LYS A 3 9.94 -20.28 -0.14
C LYS A 3 9.83 -18.81 0.34
N ASP A 4 10.57 -17.89 -0.27
CA ASP A 4 10.56 -16.46 0.05
C ASP A 4 9.38 -15.68 -0.57
N ASP A 5 8.60 -16.28 -1.48
CA ASP A 5 7.47 -15.62 -2.16
C ASP A 5 6.10 -15.94 -1.52
N ARG A 6 6.09 -16.55 -0.31
CA ARG A 6 4.86 -16.92 0.38
C ARG A 6 4.54 -15.90 1.46
N LEU A 7 3.31 -15.41 1.46
CA LEU A 7 2.79 -14.61 2.58
C LEU A 7 2.73 -15.47 3.84
N GLU A 8 3.45 -15.06 4.86
CA GLU A 8 3.44 -15.69 6.18
C GLU A 8 2.31 -15.10 7.02
N LEU A 9 1.72 -15.86 7.93
CA LEU A 9 0.68 -15.32 8.81
C LEU A 9 1.28 -14.66 10.06
N PRO A 10 0.67 -13.57 10.55
CA PRO A 10 0.90 -13.12 11.93
C PRO A 10 0.63 -14.25 12.92
N GLY A 11 1.45 -14.37 13.96
CA GLY A 11 1.22 -15.32 15.04
C GLY A 11 0.46 -14.73 16.23
N SER A 12 -0.07 -13.52 16.09
CA SER A 12 -0.72 -12.73 17.13
C SER A 12 -1.74 -11.75 16.53
N GLY A 13 -2.50 -11.05 17.37
CA GLY A 13 -3.42 -10.00 16.92
C GLY A 13 -2.71 -8.73 16.49
N TYR A 14 -3.47 -7.81 15.89
CA TYR A 14 -2.95 -6.57 15.31
C TYR A 14 -2.29 -5.64 16.36
N ASP A 15 -2.79 -5.62 17.60
CA ASP A 15 -2.21 -4.83 18.68
C ASP A 15 -0.74 -5.21 18.98
N VAL A 16 -0.41 -6.49 18.81
CA VAL A 16 0.97 -6.99 18.96
C VAL A 16 1.83 -6.54 17.78
N ILE A 17 1.28 -6.51 16.57
CA ILE A 17 1.98 -5.98 15.39
C ILE A 17 2.33 -4.50 15.58
N GLU A 18 1.38 -3.68 16.06
CA GLU A 18 1.62 -2.27 16.35
C GLU A 18 2.75 -2.07 17.36
N LYS A 19 2.73 -2.84 18.47
CA LYS A 19 3.78 -2.80 19.49
C LYS A 19 5.15 -3.18 18.94
N ILE A 20 5.21 -4.21 18.09
CA ILE A 20 6.46 -4.65 17.44
C ILE A 20 7.00 -3.55 16.52
N LEU A 21 6.15 -2.95 15.67
CA LEU A 21 6.56 -1.89 14.75
C LEU A 21 7.04 -0.64 15.50
N HIS A 22 6.30 -0.23 16.53
CA HIS A 22 6.72 0.87 17.40
C HIS A 22 8.07 0.58 18.09
N ALA A 23 8.30 -0.65 18.55
CA ALA A 23 9.58 -1.04 19.14
C ALA A 23 10.75 -0.99 18.15
N TYR A 24 10.53 -1.31 16.88
CA TYR A 24 11.55 -1.11 15.84
C TYR A 24 11.90 0.38 15.67
N VAL A 25 10.93 1.30 15.75
CA VAL A 25 11.21 2.75 15.74
C VAL A 25 12.09 3.15 16.92
N LEU A 26 11.79 2.64 18.12
CA LEU A 26 12.59 2.90 19.34
C LEU A 26 14.02 2.34 19.27
N CYS A 27 14.25 1.33 18.42
CA CYS A 27 15.57 0.77 18.15
C CYS A 27 16.41 1.62 17.17
N GLY A 28 15.76 2.51 16.41
CA GLY A 28 16.38 3.34 15.38
C GLY A 28 16.72 2.60 14.09
N ASP A 29 17.55 3.22 13.25
CA ASP A 29 17.82 2.77 11.87
C ASP A 29 18.82 1.61 11.74
N LYS A 30 19.37 1.14 12.85
CA LYS A 30 20.36 0.07 12.86
C LYS A 30 19.69 -1.31 12.80
N PRO A 31 20.29 -2.30 12.12
CA PRO A 31 19.84 -3.68 12.22
C PRO A 31 19.88 -4.20 13.66
N VAL A 32 18.74 -4.66 14.18
CA VAL A 32 18.57 -5.13 15.56
C VAL A 32 18.21 -6.60 15.64
N THR A 33 18.50 -7.21 16.78
CA THR A 33 18.10 -8.59 17.08
C THR A 33 16.65 -8.64 17.56
N LEU A 34 16.06 -9.84 17.55
CA LEU A 34 14.72 -10.03 18.15
C LEU A 34 14.72 -9.74 19.66
N ASP A 35 15.85 -9.93 20.34
CA ASP A 35 15.99 -9.62 21.77
C ASP A 35 15.85 -8.12 22.02
N ASP A 36 16.54 -7.29 21.22
CA ASP A 36 16.45 -5.83 21.29
C ASP A 36 15.01 -5.34 21.12
N VAL A 37 14.31 -5.85 20.10
CA VAL A 37 12.92 -5.49 19.80
C VAL A 37 12.00 -5.97 20.92
N SER A 38 12.21 -7.18 21.43
CA SER A 38 11.39 -7.74 22.52
C SER A 38 11.51 -6.91 23.81
N ALA A 39 12.71 -6.44 24.13
CA ALA A 39 12.98 -5.58 25.28
C ALA A 39 12.29 -4.22 25.14
N LYS A 40 12.31 -3.60 23.94
CA LYS A 40 11.64 -2.33 23.68
C LYS A 40 10.11 -2.46 23.61
N ALA A 41 9.62 -3.57 23.10
CA ALA A 41 8.19 -3.85 22.98
C ALA A 41 7.54 -4.32 24.29
N GLY A 42 8.34 -4.63 25.32
CA GLY A 42 7.83 -5.15 26.60
C GLY A 42 7.16 -6.51 26.47
N MET A 43 7.63 -7.35 25.54
CA MET A 43 7.03 -8.65 25.24
C MET A 43 8.05 -9.77 25.14
N HIS A 44 7.59 -11.01 25.21
CA HIS A 44 8.47 -12.16 25.10
C HIS A 44 9.00 -12.31 23.67
N LYS A 45 10.29 -12.67 23.51
CA LYS A 45 10.95 -12.87 22.21
C LYS A 45 10.17 -13.77 21.25
N THR A 46 9.51 -14.79 21.79
CA THR A 46 8.69 -15.73 21.01
C THR A 46 7.49 -15.06 20.33
N GLN A 47 6.95 -13.98 20.88
CA GLN A 47 5.91 -13.19 20.23
C GLN A 47 6.49 -12.39 19.06
N VAL A 48 7.66 -11.76 19.24
CA VAL A 48 8.33 -11.03 18.15
C VAL A 48 8.71 -11.99 17.00
N SER A 49 9.28 -13.16 17.32
CA SER A 49 9.71 -14.12 16.30
C SER A 49 8.55 -14.64 15.46
N LYS A 50 7.42 -14.96 16.09
CA LYS A 50 6.20 -15.46 15.43
C LYS A 50 5.61 -14.47 14.42
N ASN A 51 5.79 -13.17 14.65
CA ASN A 51 5.24 -12.13 13.78
C ASN A 51 6.28 -11.58 12.79
N SER A 52 7.58 -11.78 13.05
CA SER A 52 8.65 -11.27 12.19
C SER A 52 8.64 -11.87 10.78
N ALA A 53 8.18 -13.11 10.62
CA ALA A 53 8.07 -13.77 9.33
C ALA A 53 7.03 -13.06 8.44
N PHE A 54 5.85 -12.73 8.98
CA PHE A 54 4.84 -11.94 8.29
C PHE A 54 5.39 -10.58 7.85
N LEU A 55 5.97 -9.81 8.78
CA LEU A 55 6.51 -8.48 8.48
C LEU A 55 7.62 -8.52 7.42
N SER A 56 8.42 -9.57 7.39
CA SER A 56 9.39 -9.80 6.32
C SER A 56 8.73 -10.17 5.00
N SER A 57 7.70 -11.03 5.00
CA SER A 57 7.00 -11.45 3.78
C SER A 57 6.26 -10.29 3.09
N ILE A 58 5.84 -9.26 3.83
CA ILE A 58 5.24 -8.05 3.24
C ILE A 58 6.25 -6.92 3.02
N GLY A 59 7.54 -7.18 3.23
CA GLY A 59 8.61 -6.20 2.97
C GLY A 59 8.70 -5.03 3.95
N VAL A 60 8.07 -5.11 5.12
CA VAL A 60 8.12 -4.07 6.16
C VAL A 60 9.46 -4.10 6.90
N ILE A 61 10.01 -5.29 7.12
CA ILE A 61 11.35 -5.48 7.69
C ILE A 61 12.22 -6.34 6.79
N ALA A 62 13.51 -6.04 6.75
CA ALA A 62 14.49 -6.79 5.96
C ALA A 62 15.71 -7.19 6.79
N GLY A 63 16.40 -8.22 6.32
CA GLY A 63 17.61 -8.76 6.95
C GLY A 63 17.42 -10.16 7.55
N GLY A 64 18.54 -10.83 7.82
CA GLY A 64 18.57 -12.19 8.35
C GLY A 64 18.40 -12.23 9.87
N LYS A 65 19.46 -12.59 10.59
CA LYS A 65 19.47 -12.68 12.07
C LYS A 65 19.25 -11.32 12.74
N ARG A 66 19.68 -10.25 12.09
CA ARG A 66 19.42 -8.86 12.50
C ARG A 66 18.52 -8.23 11.44
N LYS A 67 17.44 -7.61 11.88
CA LYS A 67 16.43 -7.02 11.02
C LYS A 67 16.34 -5.53 11.26
N ALA A 68 16.05 -4.77 10.20
CA ALA A 68 15.75 -3.35 10.26
C ALA A 68 14.46 -3.08 9.49
N LEU A 69 13.82 -1.95 9.79
CA LEU A 69 12.72 -1.45 8.98
C LEU A 69 13.24 -1.08 7.59
N THR A 70 12.49 -1.46 6.55
CA THR A 70 12.69 -0.95 5.20
C THR A 70 12.22 0.51 5.12
N SER A 71 12.44 1.20 3.99
CA SER A 71 11.94 2.58 3.84
C SER A 71 10.43 2.67 4.08
N GLN A 72 9.65 1.81 3.43
CA GLN A 72 8.19 1.73 3.63
C GLN A 72 7.82 1.30 5.06
N GLY A 73 8.60 0.40 5.65
CA GLY A 73 8.36 -0.05 7.02
C GLY A 73 8.58 1.06 8.04
N LYS A 74 9.55 1.95 7.81
CA LYS A 74 9.77 3.14 8.65
C LYS A 74 8.59 4.09 8.59
N ASP A 75 8.11 4.40 7.40
CA ASP A 75 6.96 5.29 7.21
C ASP A 75 5.71 4.74 7.91
N LEU A 76 5.44 3.43 7.75
CA LEU A 76 4.36 2.73 8.44
C LEU A 76 4.52 2.76 9.96
N ALA A 77 5.71 2.39 10.46
CA ALA A 77 5.95 2.28 11.90
C ALA A 77 5.91 3.64 12.60
N LEU A 78 6.35 4.71 11.93
CA LEU A 78 6.22 6.10 12.40
C LEU A 78 4.76 6.54 12.44
N ALA A 79 3.97 6.24 11.40
CA ALA A 79 2.53 6.54 11.38
C ALA A 79 1.80 5.87 12.55
N ILE A 80 2.10 4.59 12.82
CA ILE A 80 1.57 3.83 13.96
C ILE A 80 2.01 4.44 15.28
N GLY A 81 3.30 4.75 15.44
CA GLY A 81 3.85 5.35 16.66
C GLY A 81 3.21 6.69 17.00
N ASN A 82 2.94 7.52 16.00
CA ASN A 82 2.29 8.82 16.15
C ASN A 82 0.75 8.75 16.18
N LYS A 83 0.17 7.56 15.97
CA LYS A 83 -1.29 7.30 15.96
C LYS A 83 -2.06 8.17 14.96
N VAL A 84 -1.46 8.46 13.81
CA VAL A 84 -2.10 9.26 12.76
C VAL A 84 -2.92 8.33 11.86
N ALA A 85 -4.23 8.27 12.07
CA ALA A 85 -5.11 7.28 11.44
C ALA A 85 -5.02 7.26 9.90
N ASP A 86 -5.11 8.43 9.25
CA ASP A 86 -5.06 8.54 7.79
C ASP A 86 -3.70 8.11 7.21
N ASP A 87 -2.62 8.42 7.92
CA ASP A 87 -1.28 7.97 7.55
C ASP A 87 -1.15 6.46 7.71
N ILE A 88 -1.67 5.88 8.80
CA ILE A 88 -1.67 4.43 9.01
C ILE A 88 -2.38 3.73 7.86
N VAL A 89 -3.55 4.22 7.46
CA VAL A 89 -4.31 3.69 6.31
C VAL A 89 -3.48 3.77 5.03
N ARG A 90 -2.93 4.95 4.71
CA ARG A 90 -2.11 5.17 3.51
C ARG A 90 -0.89 4.24 3.47
N GLN A 91 -0.16 4.13 4.57
CA GLN A 91 1.07 3.33 4.62
C GLN A 91 0.78 1.84 4.57
N TRP A 92 -0.26 1.37 5.25
CA TRP A 92 -0.68 -0.03 5.13
C TRP A 92 -1.17 -0.38 3.73
N ASN A 93 -1.93 0.53 3.10
CA ASN A 93 -2.37 0.35 1.72
C ASN A 93 -1.16 0.14 0.80
N LYS A 94 -0.21 1.08 0.84
CA LYS A 94 1.02 1.04 0.04
C LYS A 94 1.80 -0.26 0.23
N VAL A 95 2.03 -0.66 1.47
CA VAL A 95 2.76 -1.91 1.79
C VAL A 95 2.08 -3.14 1.19
N LEU A 96 0.74 -3.21 1.25
CA LEU A 96 -0.02 -4.37 0.79
C LEU A 96 -0.28 -4.38 -0.72
N THR A 97 -0.30 -3.23 -1.38
CA THR A 97 -0.44 -3.15 -2.85
C THR A 97 0.89 -3.36 -3.56
N GLU A 98 2.00 -2.91 -2.98
CA GLU A 98 3.35 -3.13 -3.51
C GLU A 98 3.88 -4.55 -3.22
N SER A 99 3.29 -5.26 -2.26
CA SER A 99 3.67 -6.64 -1.94
C SER A 99 3.04 -7.64 -2.92
N VAL A 100 3.88 -8.37 -3.65
CA VAL A 100 3.46 -9.51 -4.50
C VAL A 100 2.74 -10.59 -3.69
N ASN A 101 3.09 -10.71 -2.41
CA ASN A 101 2.64 -11.80 -1.54
C ASN A 101 1.17 -11.63 -1.09
N SER A 102 0.62 -10.41 -1.07
CA SER A 102 -0.79 -10.14 -0.78
C SER A 102 -1.70 -10.19 -2.02
N ARG A 103 -1.12 -10.10 -3.22
CA ARG A 103 -1.88 -9.93 -4.48
C ARG A 103 -2.89 -11.04 -4.73
N GLY A 104 -2.51 -12.30 -4.51
CA GLY A 104 -3.41 -13.44 -4.74
C GLY A 104 -4.69 -13.41 -3.87
N ILE A 105 -4.60 -12.86 -2.67
CA ILE A 105 -5.77 -12.70 -1.78
C ILE A 105 -6.67 -11.58 -2.31
N LEU A 106 -6.07 -10.44 -2.69
CA LEU A 106 -6.80 -9.30 -3.26
C LEU A 106 -7.51 -9.70 -4.56
N ASP A 107 -6.83 -10.43 -5.45
CA ASP A 107 -7.40 -10.95 -6.70
C ASP A 107 -8.60 -11.88 -6.43
N MET A 108 -8.49 -12.75 -5.43
CA MET A 108 -9.60 -13.64 -5.06
C MET A 108 -10.83 -12.87 -4.57
N ILE A 109 -10.64 -11.86 -3.71
CA ILE A 109 -11.75 -11.02 -3.22
C ILE A 109 -12.33 -10.21 -4.39
N ARG A 110 -11.49 -9.72 -5.29
CA ARG A 110 -11.92 -8.99 -6.48
C ARG A 110 -12.82 -9.82 -7.39
N VAL A 111 -12.44 -11.06 -7.67
CA VAL A 111 -13.18 -11.97 -8.57
C VAL A 111 -14.49 -12.43 -7.94
N GLN A 112 -14.50 -12.70 -6.63
CA GLN A 112 -15.67 -13.25 -5.96
C GLN A 112 -16.64 -12.19 -5.42
N GLY A 113 -16.17 -10.95 -5.24
CA GLY A 113 -16.97 -9.86 -4.68
C GLY A 113 -17.13 -9.99 -3.17
N ALA A 114 -18.31 -9.66 -2.67
CA ALA A 114 -18.60 -9.67 -1.24
C ALA A 114 -18.64 -11.10 -0.66
N LEU A 115 -17.85 -11.33 0.38
CA LEU A 115 -17.69 -12.65 1.02
C LEU A 115 -17.96 -12.56 2.53
N SER A 116 -18.63 -13.57 3.10
CA SER A 116 -18.74 -13.67 4.56
C SER A 116 -17.35 -13.86 5.21
N LYS A 117 -17.22 -13.47 6.48
CA LYS A 117 -15.97 -13.66 7.24
C LYS A 117 -15.42 -15.08 7.18
N GLU A 118 -16.24 -16.10 7.48
CA GLU A 118 -15.79 -17.49 7.47
C GLU A 118 -15.37 -17.96 6.08
N THR A 119 -16.10 -17.55 5.03
CA THR A 119 -15.75 -17.85 3.64
C THR A 119 -14.41 -17.22 3.27
N LEU A 120 -14.19 -15.97 3.64
CA LEU A 120 -12.96 -15.25 3.37
C LEU A 120 -11.76 -15.88 4.10
N LEU A 121 -11.91 -16.23 5.38
CA LEU A 121 -10.86 -16.90 6.15
C LEU A 121 -10.51 -18.26 5.53
N GLY A 122 -11.49 -19.09 5.22
CA GLY A 122 -11.26 -20.41 4.63
C GLY A 122 -10.59 -20.37 3.25
N LYS A 123 -10.99 -19.40 2.40
CA LYS A 123 -10.36 -19.21 1.08
C LYS A 123 -8.95 -18.64 1.18
N THR A 124 -8.73 -17.70 2.10
CA THR A 124 -7.39 -17.17 2.37
C THR A 124 -6.47 -18.28 2.88
N ALA A 125 -6.93 -19.12 3.81
CA ALA A 125 -6.18 -20.30 4.26
C ALA A 125 -5.83 -21.24 3.09
N SER A 126 -6.78 -21.46 2.18
CA SER A 126 -6.60 -22.31 1.00
C SER A 126 -5.57 -21.75 0.03
N ILE A 127 -5.61 -20.44 -0.28
CA ILE A 127 -4.62 -19.75 -1.13
C ILE A 127 -3.23 -19.86 -0.51
N LEU A 128 -3.16 -19.67 0.82
CA LEU A 128 -1.92 -19.77 1.55
C LEU A 128 -1.47 -21.22 1.75
N GLY A 129 -2.24 -22.25 1.37
CA GLY A 129 -1.88 -23.65 1.60
C GLY A 129 -1.75 -24.01 3.08
N LEU A 130 -2.62 -23.45 3.92
CA LEU A 130 -2.65 -23.63 5.37
C LEU A 130 -3.87 -24.45 5.80
N ILE A 131 -3.70 -25.18 6.90
CA ILE A 131 -4.80 -25.88 7.57
C ILE A 131 -5.49 -24.87 8.50
N ASP A 132 -6.82 -24.83 8.42
CA ASP A 132 -7.65 -23.98 9.28
C ASP A 132 -7.71 -24.56 10.71
N ASP A 133 -6.68 -24.25 11.50
CA ASP A 133 -6.61 -24.57 12.92
C ASP A 133 -6.69 -23.30 13.80
N LYS A 134 -6.63 -23.45 15.12
CA LYS A 134 -6.73 -22.32 16.08
C LYS A 134 -5.61 -21.29 15.91
N ASN A 135 -4.39 -21.73 15.59
CA ASN A 135 -3.24 -20.84 15.42
C ASN A 135 -3.35 -20.08 14.09
N THR A 136 -3.70 -20.80 13.01
CA THR A 136 -3.95 -20.23 11.69
C THR A 136 -5.12 -19.24 11.74
N ARG A 137 -6.20 -19.54 12.46
CA ARG A 137 -7.34 -18.60 12.61
C ARG A 137 -6.92 -17.28 13.23
N THR A 138 -6.07 -17.29 14.26
CA THR A 138 -5.60 -16.04 14.89
C THR A 138 -4.84 -15.20 13.87
N GLY A 139 -3.95 -15.81 13.11
CA GLY A 139 -3.19 -15.13 12.06
C GLY A 139 -4.04 -14.64 10.90
N LEU A 140 -5.01 -15.43 10.44
CA LEU A 140 -5.95 -15.03 9.39
C LEU A 140 -6.83 -13.86 9.83
N ASN A 141 -7.30 -13.85 11.07
CA ASN A 141 -8.05 -12.72 11.62
C ASN A 141 -7.18 -11.46 11.72
N CYS A 142 -5.93 -11.59 12.17
CA CYS A 142 -5.01 -10.46 12.18
C CYS A 142 -4.73 -9.93 10.77
N LEU A 143 -4.55 -10.83 9.79
CA LEU A 143 -4.36 -10.44 8.40
C LEU A 143 -5.59 -9.73 7.84
N LEU A 144 -6.79 -10.23 8.14
CA LEU A 144 -8.05 -9.59 7.78
C LEU A 144 -8.15 -8.18 8.38
N GLU A 145 -7.81 -8.03 9.66
CA GLU A 145 -7.78 -6.73 10.33
C GLU A 145 -6.77 -5.78 9.67
N VAL A 146 -5.58 -6.26 9.29
CA VAL A 146 -4.58 -5.48 8.54
C VAL A 146 -5.15 -5.00 7.20
N PHE A 147 -5.87 -5.84 6.45
CA PHE A 147 -6.55 -5.44 5.22
C PHE A 147 -7.69 -4.42 5.44
N GLN A 148 -8.35 -4.45 6.60
CA GLN A 148 -9.32 -3.41 6.96
C GLN A 148 -8.63 -2.10 7.34
N LYS A 149 -7.55 -2.17 8.14
CA LYS A 149 -6.75 -1.00 8.54
C LYS A 149 -6.07 -0.31 7.36
N SER A 150 -5.77 -1.04 6.30
CA SER A 150 -5.25 -0.47 5.05
C SER A 150 -6.31 0.21 4.18
N GLY A 151 -7.59 0.11 4.55
CA GLY A 151 -8.70 0.59 3.74
C GLY A 151 -8.90 -0.18 2.43
N LEU A 152 -8.17 -1.29 2.22
CA LEU A 152 -8.36 -2.17 1.05
C LEU A 152 -9.62 -3.01 1.18
N LEU A 153 -10.00 -3.35 2.42
CA LEU A 153 -11.15 -4.19 2.72
C LEU A 153 -12.19 -3.43 3.54
N VAL A 154 -13.44 -3.50 3.09
CA VAL A 154 -14.58 -2.90 3.77
C VAL A 154 -15.55 -3.99 4.20
N GLU A 155 -16.00 -3.91 5.44
CA GLU A 155 -17.06 -4.77 5.98
C GLU A 155 -18.40 -4.04 5.91
N GLN A 156 -19.40 -4.66 5.28
CA GLN A 156 -20.78 -4.19 5.20
C GLN A 156 -21.72 -5.38 5.41
N ASP A 157 -22.64 -5.26 6.37
CA ASP A 157 -23.64 -6.29 6.69
C ASP A 157 -23.04 -7.70 6.90
N GLY A 158 -21.88 -7.78 7.57
CA GLY A 158 -21.16 -9.03 7.85
C GLY A 158 -20.44 -9.65 6.63
N SER A 159 -20.42 -8.94 5.51
CA SER A 159 -19.70 -9.31 4.28
C SER A 159 -18.54 -8.36 4.01
N PHE A 160 -17.46 -8.92 3.49
CA PHE A 160 -16.20 -8.24 3.23
C PHE A 160 -15.97 -8.15 1.73
N SER A 161 -15.60 -6.97 1.24
CA SER A 161 -15.29 -6.73 -0.18
C SER A 161 -14.20 -5.68 -0.33
N LEU A 162 -13.56 -5.65 -1.51
CA LEU A 162 -12.57 -4.61 -1.78
C LEU A 162 -13.20 -3.22 -1.80
N SER A 163 -12.49 -2.26 -1.22
CA SER A 163 -12.84 -0.85 -1.30
C SER A 163 -12.85 -0.36 -2.75
N ARG A 164 -13.71 0.62 -3.05
CA ARG A 164 -13.76 1.28 -4.36
C ARG A 164 -12.42 1.89 -4.78
N VAL A 165 -11.63 2.36 -3.81
CA VAL A 165 -10.29 2.91 -4.05
C VAL A 165 -9.35 1.81 -4.55
N ALA A 166 -9.36 0.64 -3.89
CA ALA A 166 -8.56 -0.52 -4.27
C ALA A 166 -8.90 -1.06 -5.67
N LEU A 167 -10.16 -0.96 -6.10
CA LEU A 167 -10.61 -1.41 -7.42
C LEU A 167 -10.13 -0.49 -8.57
N LYS A 168 -9.84 0.78 -8.29
CA LYS A 168 -9.51 1.79 -9.30
C LYS A 168 -8.00 1.81 -9.63
N GLU A 169 -7.14 1.61 -8.65
CA GLU A 169 -5.67 1.69 -8.82
C GLU A 169 -5.11 0.63 -9.80
N GLU A 170 -5.68 -0.59 -9.84
CA GLU A 170 -5.23 -1.63 -10.79
C GLU A 170 -5.79 -1.51 -12.21
N SER A 171 -6.82 -0.69 -12.45
CA SER A 171 -7.40 -0.53 -13.79
C SER A 171 -6.54 0.29 -14.75
N ILE A 172 -5.50 0.95 -14.24
CA ILE A 172 -4.63 1.87 -15.00
C ILE A 172 -3.38 1.16 -15.57
N ASP A 173 -3.00 -0.01 -15.06
CA ASP A 173 -1.68 -0.63 -15.31
C ASP A 173 -1.67 -1.72 -16.41
N ARG A 174 -2.81 -2.08 -17.01
CA ARG A 174 -2.87 -3.14 -18.05
C ARG A 174 -2.74 -2.67 -19.51
N SER A 175 -2.50 -1.37 -19.75
CA SER A 175 -2.49 -0.81 -21.12
C SER A 175 -1.10 -0.47 -21.65
N SER A 176 -0.03 -0.55 -20.86
CA SER A 176 1.30 -0.06 -21.24
C SER A 176 2.35 -1.16 -21.33
N GLU A 177 2.09 -2.18 -22.14
CA GLU A 177 3.15 -3.11 -22.57
C GLU A 177 3.01 -3.43 -24.05
N LYS A 178 3.22 -2.42 -24.89
CA LYS A 178 3.75 -2.59 -26.23
C LYS A 178 4.40 -1.28 -26.68
N GLU A 179 5.60 -1.44 -27.24
CA GLU A 179 6.43 -0.43 -27.91
C GLU A 179 7.43 0.34 -27.02
N ARG A 180 8.51 -0.35 -26.61
CA ARG A 180 9.84 0.27 -26.60
C ARG A 180 10.61 -0.18 -27.83
N PHE A 181 10.71 0.72 -28.81
CA PHE A 181 11.82 0.78 -29.75
C PHE A 181 12.43 2.19 -29.64
N THR A 182 13.66 2.25 -29.16
CA THR A 182 14.58 3.39 -29.34
C THR A 182 15.26 3.27 -30.71
N PRO A 183 15.64 4.38 -31.36
CA PRO A 183 16.97 4.96 -31.15
C PRO A 183 16.95 6.51 -31.04
N SER A 184 17.67 7.10 -30.09
CA SER A 184 18.99 7.75 -30.22
C SER A 184 19.10 8.86 -31.28
N SER A 185 19.24 10.13 -30.85
CA SER A 185 20.46 10.95 -31.07
C SER A 185 20.33 12.42 -30.61
N GLU A 186 21.46 12.89 -30.05
CA GLU A 186 22.05 14.24 -30.14
C GLU A 186 21.52 15.41 -29.29
N GLU A 187 22.31 15.69 -28.23
CA GLU A 187 22.98 16.96 -27.91
C GLU A 187 22.23 18.29 -28.08
N ARG A 188 22.06 19.01 -26.95
CA ARG A 188 22.47 20.42 -26.83
C ARG A 188 22.63 20.90 -25.38
N SER A 189 23.90 21.08 -25.01
CA SER A 189 24.48 22.25 -24.33
C SER A 189 23.73 22.92 -23.16
N LYS A 190 24.28 22.76 -21.94
CA LYS A 190 24.06 23.62 -20.76
C LYS A 190 24.93 24.89 -20.85
N PRO A 191 24.44 26.08 -20.42
CA PRO A 191 25.30 27.15 -19.95
C PRO A 191 25.44 27.15 -18.41
N PRO A 192 26.47 27.83 -17.86
CA PRO A 192 26.97 27.66 -16.50
C PRO A 192 26.22 28.52 -15.47
N ILE A 193 26.28 28.06 -14.21
CA ILE A 193 25.63 28.60 -13.02
C ILE A 193 26.50 29.72 -12.44
N ASP A 194 25.94 30.92 -12.24
CA ASP A 194 26.56 32.02 -11.51
C ASP A 194 25.92 32.12 -10.10
N PRO A 195 26.68 32.15 -8.98
CA PRO A 195 26.11 32.00 -7.66
C PRO A 195 25.96 33.38 -6.98
N THR A 196 24.81 34.03 -7.08
CA THR A 196 24.42 35.09 -6.13
C THR A 196 22.90 35.31 -6.00
N LYS A 197 22.41 35.08 -4.77
CA LYS A 197 21.17 35.59 -4.13
C LYS A 197 19.88 35.72 -4.96
N VAL A 198 18.87 34.87 -4.67
CA VAL A 198 17.48 35.34 -4.47
C VAL A 198 16.68 34.36 -3.61
N HIS A 199 16.01 34.86 -2.57
CA HIS A 199 14.89 34.15 -1.92
C HIS A 199 13.75 34.07 -2.93
N ASN A 200 13.59 32.92 -3.60
CA ASN A 200 12.44 32.68 -4.46
C ASN A 200 11.29 32.12 -3.63
N PHE A 201 10.27 32.95 -3.41
CA PHE A 201 8.93 32.46 -3.11
C PHE A 201 8.46 31.70 -4.36
N VAL A 202 8.48 30.37 -4.30
CA VAL A 202 7.90 29.53 -5.36
C VAL A 202 6.39 29.57 -5.15
N PRO A 203 5.61 30.22 -6.03
CA PRO A 203 4.15 30.09 -5.95
C PRO A 203 3.78 28.61 -6.12
N PRO A 204 2.77 28.10 -5.40
CA PRO A 204 2.34 26.72 -5.58
C PRO A 204 1.92 26.51 -7.03
N ALA A 205 2.65 25.64 -7.74
CA ALA A 205 2.29 25.19 -9.06
C ALA A 205 1.12 24.21 -8.92
N VAL A 206 -0.08 24.65 -9.27
CA VAL A 206 -1.28 23.80 -9.26
C VAL A 206 -1.40 23.15 -10.63
N HIS A 207 -1.17 21.84 -10.69
CA HIS A 207 -1.48 21.02 -11.85
C HIS A 207 -2.88 20.41 -11.68
N ILE A 208 -3.74 20.60 -12.67
CA ILE A 208 -5.13 20.08 -12.66
C ILE A 208 -5.30 19.21 -13.90
N ASP A 209 -5.49 17.91 -13.68
CA ASP A 209 -5.82 16.95 -14.73
C ASP A 209 -7.34 16.72 -14.75
N ILE A 210 -7.98 17.01 -15.88
CA ILE A 210 -9.43 16.84 -16.08
C ILE A 210 -9.67 15.76 -17.13
N GLN A 211 -10.31 14.67 -16.71
CA GLN A 211 -10.72 13.59 -17.61
C GLN A 211 -12.23 13.64 -17.84
N ILE A 212 -12.64 13.74 -19.10
CA ILE A 212 -14.06 13.85 -19.49
C ILE A 212 -14.46 12.54 -20.18
N HIS A 213 -15.56 11.94 -19.72
CA HIS A 213 -16.19 10.84 -20.42
C HIS A 213 -17.34 11.39 -21.24
N ILE A 214 -17.28 11.21 -22.57
CA ILE A 214 -18.34 11.60 -23.50
C ILE A 214 -18.95 10.30 -24.03
N ASP A 215 -20.24 10.12 -23.82
CA ASP A 215 -20.97 8.97 -24.37
C ASP A 215 -20.92 8.98 -25.90
N ALA A 216 -20.82 7.80 -26.51
CA ALA A 216 -20.82 7.68 -27.97
C ALA A 216 -22.13 8.13 -28.64
N SER A 217 -23.19 8.33 -27.85
CA SER A 217 -24.48 8.87 -28.27
C SER A 217 -24.59 10.40 -28.14
N ALA A 218 -23.55 11.08 -27.65
CA ALA A 218 -23.57 12.53 -27.49
C ALA A 218 -23.62 13.24 -28.86
N SER A 219 -24.49 14.23 -28.96
CA SER A 219 -24.59 15.09 -30.15
C SER A 219 -23.43 16.09 -30.20
N ALA A 220 -23.08 16.56 -31.39
CA ALA A 220 -22.03 17.57 -31.59
C ALA A 220 -22.29 18.84 -30.76
N ASP A 221 -23.54 19.31 -30.70
CA ASP A 221 -23.93 20.50 -29.92
C ASP A 221 -23.68 20.35 -28.42
N GLN A 222 -23.84 19.14 -27.87
CA GLN A 222 -23.56 18.83 -26.46
C GLN A 222 -22.07 18.85 -26.17
N ILE A 223 -21.27 18.31 -27.09
CA ILE A 223 -19.81 18.30 -27.00
C ILE A 223 -19.29 19.76 -27.01
N ASP A 224 -19.82 20.59 -27.90
CA ASP A 224 -19.46 22.00 -28.00
C ASP A 224 -19.85 22.80 -26.75
N HIS A 225 -21.00 22.51 -26.14
CA HIS A 225 -21.41 23.13 -24.86
C HIS A 225 -20.47 22.78 -23.71
N ILE A 226 -19.99 21.53 -23.64
CA ILE A 226 -19.04 21.09 -22.62
C ILE A 226 -17.73 21.89 -22.76
N PHE A 227 -17.18 21.97 -23.98
CA PHE A 227 -15.95 22.70 -24.22
C PHE A 227 -16.09 24.22 -24.04
N ALA A 228 -17.22 24.81 -24.42
CA ALA A 228 -17.49 26.23 -24.20
C ALA A 228 -17.58 26.56 -22.70
N SER A 229 -18.23 25.70 -21.90
CA SER A 229 -18.32 25.86 -20.45
C SER A 229 -16.94 25.75 -19.78
N MET A 230 -16.12 24.78 -20.20
CA MET A 230 -14.75 24.65 -19.71
C MET A 230 -13.89 25.87 -20.07
N ALA A 231 -13.96 26.34 -21.32
CA ALA A 231 -13.17 27.46 -21.77
C ALA A 231 -13.47 28.74 -20.96
N LYS A 232 -14.75 28.97 -20.64
CA LYS A 232 -15.20 30.08 -19.81
C LYS A 232 -14.63 30.03 -18.39
N HIS A 233 -14.45 28.84 -17.81
CA HIS A 233 -14.06 28.69 -16.40
C HIS A 233 -12.56 28.45 -16.20
N ILE A 234 -11.87 27.87 -17.18
CA ILE A 234 -10.44 27.57 -17.12
C ILE A 234 -9.59 28.74 -17.65
N TYR A 235 -10.04 29.43 -18.72
CA TYR A 235 -9.24 30.48 -19.35
C TYR A 235 -9.59 31.91 -18.92
N GLN A 236 -10.72 32.15 -18.25
CA GLN A 236 -11.25 33.51 -18.03
C GLN A 236 -11.01 34.11 -16.63
N LYS A 237 -9.98 33.65 -15.92
CA LYS A 237 -9.44 34.35 -14.74
C LYS A 237 -7.93 34.55 -14.89
N GLY A 238 -7.59 35.52 -15.73
CA GLY A 238 -6.30 36.18 -15.83
C GLY A 238 -6.53 37.65 -16.12
#